data_AF-A0A6L6XRA3-F1
#
_entry.id   AF-A0A6L6XRA3-F1
#
_cell.length_a   1.000
_cell.length_b   1.000
_cell.length_c   1.000
_cell.angle_alpha   90.00
_cell.angle_beta   90.00
_cell.angle_gamma   90.00
#
_symmetry.space_group_name_H-M   'P 1'
#
loop_
_entity.id
_entity.type
_entity.pdbx_description
1 polymer ?
#
loop_
_entity_poly.entity_id
_entity_poly.type
_entity_poly.pdbx_seq_one_letter_code
_entity_poly.pdbx_strand_id
1 'polypeptide(L)'
;MAGIAFVATRGGEPTEREVTTVAQEQPSETPSPTATATPKPKPEPPAVQRGEVYVEVYNNSGVTGLAGSVADRASDIGWQVVGSDNWYGTIPATTVYYPQRLQRAAKTLALDLGIRRTALAVDPMRRDRLTVILTEPLG
;
A
#
# COMPACT_ATOMS: atom_id res chain seq x y z
N MET A 1 -7.96 -60.54 -6.60
CA MET A 1 -8.83 -59.44 -7.09
C MET A 1 -10.23 -59.68 -6.57
N ALA A 2 -10.80 -58.70 -5.86
CA ALA A 2 -12.23 -58.48 -5.54
C ALA A 2 -13.09 -59.62 -4.91
N GLY A 3 -13.94 -59.24 -3.94
CA GLY A 3 -14.91 -60.13 -3.28
C GLY A 3 -15.73 -59.44 -2.17
N ILE A 4 -16.55 -58.46 -2.54
CA ILE A 4 -17.59 -57.82 -1.70
C ILE A 4 -18.81 -58.79 -1.57
N ALA A 5 -19.85 -58.65 -0.71
CA ALA A 5 -20.34 -57.52 0.10
C ALA A 5 -21.31 -57.97 1.23
N PHE A 6 -21.49 -57.14 2.29
CA PHE A 6 -22.65 -57.07 3.23
C PHE A 6 -23.03 -58.37 4.03
N VAL A 7 -24.07 -58.50 4.89
CA VAL A 7 -25.38 -57.84 5.15
C VAL A 7 -25.70 -57.70 6.67
N ALA A 8 -26.71 -56.89 7.04
CA ALA A 8 -27.18 -56.54 8.41
C ALA A 8 -28.08 -57.57 9.13
N THR A 9 -28.23 -57.45 10.47
CA THR A 9 -29.53 -57.30 11.19
C THR A 9 -29.36 -57.05 12.71
N ARG A 10 -30.41 -56.53 13.39
CA ARG A 10 -30.46 -56.23 14.84
C ARG A 10 -31.29 -57.29 15.61
N GLY A 11 -31.02 -57.41 16.91
CA GLY A 11 -31.86 -58.09 17.93
C GLY A 11 -30.98 -58.89 18.91
N GLY A 12 -31.26 -59.00 20.21
CA GLY A 12 -32.27 -58.37 21.07
C GLY A 12 -32.00 -58.78 22.53
N GLU A 13 -32.27 -57.90 23.50
CA GLU A 13 -32.03 -58.10 24.95
C GLU A 13 -33.10 -59.06 25.56
N PRO A 14 -32.95 -59.63 26.78
CA PRO A 14 -33.04 -58.85 28.03
C PRO A 14 -32.33 -59.41 29.30
N THR A 15 -32.35 -58.59 30.37
CA THR A 15 -32.72 -58.94 31.77
C THR A 15 -31.78 -58.46 32.89
N GLU A 16 -32.45 -57.97 33.93
CA GLU A 16 -32.03 -57.63 35.30
C GLU A 16 -31.32 -56.29 35.61
N ARG A 17 -31.82 -55.71 36.71
CA ARG A 17 -31.45 -54.44 37.34
C ARG A 17 -30.63 -54.73 38.60
N GLU A 18 -30.25 -53.64 39.29
CA GLU A 18 -29.85 -53.57 40.71
C GLU A 18 -28.38 -53.89 41.05
N VAL A 19 -27.66 -53.11 41.87
CA VAL A 19 -27.69 -51.65 42.19
C VAL A 19 -26.21 -51.24 42.46
N THR A 20 -25.89 -49.94 42.37
CA THR A 20 -24.73 -49.27 43.01
C THR A 20 -23.32 -49.65 42.55
N THR A 21 -22.70 -48.75 41.79
CA THR A 21 -21.48 -48.08 42.30
C THR A 21 -21.46 -46.62 41.88
N VAL A 22 -20.92 -45.76 42.76
CA VAL A 22 -20.88 -44.31 42.60
C VAL A 22 -19.79 -43.90 41.61
N ALA A 23 -20.12 -43.04 40.65
CA ALA A 23 -19.14 -42.29 39.87
C ALA A 23 -19.62 -40.84 39.74
N GLN A 24 -18.82 -39.91 40.27
CA GLN A 24 -19.13 -38.48 40.27
C GLN A 24 -19.25 -37.93 38.85
N GLU A 25 -20.19 -37.00 38.65
CA GLU A 25 -20.19 -36.13 37.47
C GLU A 25 -18.90 -35.29 37.48
N GLN A 26 -17.94 -35.69 36.67
CA GLN A 26 -16.70 -34.94 36.47
C GLN A 26 -17.03 -33.65 35.70
N PRO A 27 -16.69 -32.46 36.22
CA PRO A 27 -17.08 -31.20 35.58
C PRO A 27 -16.49 -31.11 34.16
N SER A 28 -17.34 -30.74 33.22
CA SER A 28 -16.99 -30.59 31.80
C SER A 28 -15.86 -29.56 31.64
N GLU A 29 -14.71 -30.01 31.14
CA GLU A 29 -13.61 -29.13 30.75
C GLU A 29 -14.07 -28.24 29.59
N THR A 30 -14.42 -27.00 29.91
CA THR A 30 -14.71 -25.98 28.90
C THR A 30 -13.40 -25.65 28.17
N PRO A 31 -13.35 -25.73 26.83
CA PRO A 31 -12.14 -25.36 26.09
C PRO A 31 -11.85 -23.88 26.32
N SER A 32 -10.74 -23.60 27.00
CA SER A 32 -10.25 -22.24 27.22
C SER A 32 -10.03 -21.56 25.87
N PRO A 33 -10.58 -20.34 25.63
CA PRO A 33 -10.36 -19.66 24.36
C PRO A 33 -8.89 -19.28 24.22
N THR A 34 -8.20 -19.92 23.27
CA THR A 34 -6.84 -19.53 22.87
C THR A 34 -6.84 -18.05 22.52
N ALA A 35 -6.13 -17.25 23.31
CA ALA A 35 -5.99 -15.83 23.08
C ALA A 35 -5.27 -15.59 21.73
N THR A 36 -6.03 -15.19 20.71
CA THR A 36 -5.49 -14.78 19.42
C THR A 36 -4.56 -13.60 19.64
N ALA A 37 -3.25 -13.84 19.54
CA ALA A 37 -2.25 -12.79 19.64
C ALA A 37 -2.48 -11.74 18.55
N THR A 38 -2.93 -10.55 18.95
CA THR A 38 -3.16 -9.44 18.02
C THR A 38 -1.81 -9.04 17.39
N PRO A 39 -1.69 -8.97 16.06
CA PRO A 39 -0.44 -8.57 15.43
C PRO A 39 -0.07 -7.15 15.86
N LYS A 40 1.12 -7.00 16.46
CA LYS A 40 1.64 -5.69 16.89
C LYS A 40 1.75 -4.76 15.67
N PRO A 41 1.31 -3.49 15.76
CA PRO A 41 1.39 -2.56 14.63
C PRO A 41 2.84 -2.44 14.14
N LYS A 42 3.03 -2.58 12.83
CA LYS A 42 4.32 -2.39 12.19
C LYS A 42 4.71 -0.91 12.29
N PRO A 43 5.97 -0.56 12.66
CA PRO A 43 6.41 0.83 12.69
C PRO A 43 6.18 1.48 11.32
N GLU A 44 5.59 2.67 11.35
CA GLU A 44 5.26 3.43 10.15
C GLU A 44 6.55 3.90 9.46
N PRO A 45 6.69 3.75 8.13
CA PRO A 45 7.94 4.07 7.45
C PRO A 45 8.19 5.58 7.48
N PRO A 46 9.44 6.03 7.71
CA PRO A 46 9.77 7.41 8.08
C PRO A 46 9.19 8.44 7.11
N ALA A 47 8.79 9.60 7.62
CA ALA A 47 8.25 10.70 6.82
C ALA A 47 9.23 11.15 5.74
N VAL A 48 8.72 11.68 4.63
CA VAL A 48 9.55 12.24 3.56
C VAL A 48 10.06 13.61 4.00
N GLN A 49 11.39 13.76 4.06
CA GLN A 49 12.04 15.05 4.33
C GLN A 49 12.04 15.90 3.05
N ARG A 50 10.98 16.70 2.83
CA ARG A 50 10.77 17.46 1.58
C ARG A 50 11.99 18.30 1.16
N GLY A 51 12.64 18.98 2.11
CA GLY A 51 13.81 19.83 1.87
C GLY A 51 15.11 19.09 1.52
N GLU A 52 15.17 17.76 1.67
CA GLU A 52 16.29 16.93 1.22
C GLU A 52 16.10 16.39 -0.21
N VAL A 53 14.91 16.54 -0.78
CA VAL A 53 14.56 15.98 -2.08
C VAL A 53 14.53 17.08 -3.13
N TYR A 54 15.53 17.07 -4.01
CA TYR A 54 15.58 17.97 -5.14
C TYR A 54 14.41 17.75 -6.11
N VAL A 55 13.81 18.84 -6.56
CA VAL A 55 12.70 18.86 -7.53
C VAL A 55 13.06 19.78 -8.69
N GLU A 56 12.87 19.33 -9.91
CA GLU A 56 12.82 20.17 -11.11
C GLU A 56 11.39 20.23 -11.64
N VAL A 57 10.94 21.40 -12.07
CA VAL A 57 9.59 21.62 -12.61
C VAL A 57 9.69 22.06 -14.07
N TYR A 58 9.10 21.30 -14.99
CA TYR A 58 9.13 21.59 -16.41
C TYR A 58 7.76 21.87 -17.01
N ASN A 59 7.72 22.82 -17.92
CA ASN A 59 6.55 23.16 -18.72
C ASN A 59 6.53 22.40 -20.05
N ASN A 60 5.41 21.77 -20.37
CA ASN A 60 5.13 21.12 -21.66
C ASN A 60 3.74 21.54 -22.20
N SER A 61 3.14 22.60 -21.64
CA SER A 61 1.76 23.06 -21.90
C SER A 61 1.65 24.24 -22.88
N GLY A 62 2.75 24.96 -23.14
CA GLY A 62 2.75 26.25 -23.85
C GLY A 62 2.30 27.45 -23.01
N VAL A 63 1.79 27.25 -21.79
CA VAL A 63 1.39 28.34 -20.89
C VAL A 63 2.64 29.02 -20.30
N THR A 64 2.84 30.30 -20.58
CA THR A 64 4.00 31.06 -20.08
C THR A 64 3.97 31.16 -18.56
N GLY A 65 5.12 30.95 -17.90
CA GLY A 65 5.27 31.06 -16.44
C GLY A 65 4.75 29.87 -15.62
N LEU A 66 4.09 28.88 -16.23
CA LEU A 66 3.46 27.77 -15.50
C LEU A 66 4.45 26.99 -14.61
N ALA A 67 5.63 26.64 -15.13
CA ALA A 67 6.64 25.92 -14.35
C ALA A 67 7.18 26.73 -13.17
N GLY A 68 7.31 28.07 -13.32
CA GLY A 68 7.70 28.96 -12.24
C GLY A 68 6.64 28.99 -11.14
N SER A 69 5.38 29.26 -11.49
CA SER A 69 4.28 29.29 -10.50
C SER A 69 4.10 27.98 -9.73
N VAL A 70 4.34 26.82 -10.36
CA VAL A 70 4.31 25.52 -9.67
C VAL A 70 5.59 25.24 -8.87
N ALA A 71 6.75 25.74 -9.32
CA ALA A 71 7.99 25.72 -8.54
C ALA A 71 7.88 26.55 -7.25
N ASP A 72 7.29 27.75 -7.33
CA ASP A 72 7.02 28.60 -6.17
C ASP A 72 6.10 27.87 -5.18
N ARG A 73 4.95 27.35 -5.65
CA ARG A 73 4.02 26.55 -4.84
C ARG A 73 4.66 25.32 -4.20
N ALA A 74 5.56 24.62 -4.90
CA ALA A 74 6.29 23.48 -4.33
C ALA A 74 7.28 23.93 -3.24
N SER A 75 7.96 25.07 -3.46
CA SER A 75 8.90 25.67 -2.51
C SER A 75 8.20 26.14 -1.23
N ASP A 76 7.03 26.76 -1.36
CA ASP A 76 6.17 27.17 -0.22
C ASP A 76 5.73 25.99 0.67
N ILE A 77 5.57 24.80 0.08
CA ILE A 77 5.26 23.55 0.80
C ILE A 77 6.50 22.92 1.46
N GLY A 78 7.69 23.46 1.17
CA GLY A 78 8.98 23.05 1.72
C GLY A 78 9.77 22.05 0.87
N TRP A 79 9.46 21.92 -0.42
CA TRP A 79 10.28 21.12 -1.35
C TRP A 79 11.51 21.90 -1.84
N GLN A 80 12.63 21.20 -2.01
CA GLN A 80 13.86 21.81 -2.51
C GLN A 80 13.82 21.91 -4.04
N VAL A 81 13.19 22.96 -4.58
CA VAL A 81 13.16 23.17 -6.03
C VAL A 81 14.50 23.72 -6.51
N VAL A 82 15.15 22.99 -7.42
CA VAL A 82 16.49 23.33 -7.95
C VAL A 82 16.47 23.96 -9.33
N GLY A 83 15.30 24.06 -9.96
CA GLY A 83 15.13 24.73 -11.24
C GLY A 83 13.73 24.57 -11.84
N SER A 84 13.39 25.51 -12.72
CA SER A 84 12.19 25.45 -13.55
C SER A 84 12.51 25.81 -15.00
N ASP A 85 12.08 25.00 -15.98
CA ASP A 85 12.35 25.23 -17.41
C ASP A 85 11.24 24.62 -18.30
N ASN A 86 11.50 24.40 -19.58
CA ASN A 86 10.61 23.79 -20.55
C ASN A 86 11.08 22.37 -20.89
N TRP A 87 10.14 21.44 -21.00
CA TRP A 87 10.42 20.08 -21.45
C TRP A 87 10.21 19.96 -22.96
N TYR A 88 11.22 19.46 -23.66
CA TYR A 88 11.19 19.19 -25.10
C TYR A 88 10.92 17.70 -25.34
N GLY A 89 9.68 17.38 -25.74
CA GLY A 89 9.22 16.03 -26.01
C GLY A 89 7.73 15.87 -25.74
N THR A 90 7.16 14.71 -26.07
CA THR A 90 5.73 14.42 -25.88
C THR A 90 5.48 13.78 -24.53
N ILE A 91 4.81 14.48 -23.63
CA ILE A 91 4.31 13.93 -22.36
C ILE A 91 2.77 13.83 -22.44
N PRO A 92 2.16 12.67 -22.14
CA PRO A 92 0.73 12.46 -22.40
C PRO A 92 -0.20 13.12 -21.37
N ALA A 93 0.29 13.46 -20.18
CA ALA A 93 -0.44 14.19 -19.13
C ALA A 93 0.55 14.62 -18.03
N THR A 94 0.18 15.65 -17.25
CA THR A 94 0.93 16.13 -16.10
C THR A 94 1.31 14.99 -15.15
N THR A 95 2.62 14.79 -14.94
CA THR A 95 3.18 13.61 -14.28
C THR A 95 4.42 13.95 -13.44
N VAL A 96 4.53 13.37 -12.25
CA VAL A 96 5.76 13.39 -11.43
C VAL A 96 6.62 12.18 -11.77
N TYR A 97 7.78 12.41 -12.38
CA TYR A 97 8.77 11.39 -12.70
C TYR A 97 9.78 11.23 -11.56
N TYR A 98 10.15 9.98 -11.26
CA TYR A 98 11.01 9.66 -10.11
C TYR A 98 11.96 8.48 -10.33
N PRO A 99 13.20 8.51 -9.81
CA PRO A 99 14.02 7.32 -9.68
C PRO A 99 13.44 6.40 -8.61
N GLN A 100 13.59 5.07 -8.75
CA GLN A 100 12.99 4.07 -7.85
C GLN A 100 13.18 4.40 -6.34
N ARG A 101 14.37 4.89 -5.95
CA ARG A 101 14.69 5.27 -4.56
C ARG A 101 13.83 6.41 -3.99
N LEU A 102 13.25 7.28 -4.83
CA LEU A 102 12.46 8.45 -4.43
C LEU A 102 10.94 8.25 -4.63
N GLN A 103 10.46 7.04 -4.91
CA GLN A 103 9.04 6.77 -5.17
C GLN A 103 8.09 7.31 -4.07
N ARG A 104 8.49 7.22 -2.79
CA ARG A 104 7.68 7.76 -1.68
C ARG A 104 7.57 9.28 -1.76
N ALA A 105 8.70 9.96 -1.99
CA ALA A 105 8.73 11.41 -2.15
C ALA A 105 7.93 11.88 -3.36
N ALA A 106 8.01 11.17 -4.48
CA ALA A 106 7.24 11.47 -5.68
C ALA A 106 5.72 11.44 -5.44
N LYS A 107 5.24 10.46 -4.65
CA LYS A 107 3.83 10.37 -4.25
C LYS A 107 3.43 11.51 -3.32
N THR A 108 4.28 11.88 -2.35
CA THR A 108 4.03 13.02 -1.47
C THR A 108 3.96 14.33 -2.27
N LEU A 109 4.93 14.59 -3.16
CA LEU A 109 4.93 15.77 -4.03
C LEU A 109 3.69 15.82 -4.94
N ALA A 110 3.29 14.66 -5.48
CA ALA A 110 2.09 14.56 -6.31
C ALA A 110 0.82 14.91 -5.51
N LEU A 111 0.69 14.44 -4.27
CA LEU A 111 -0.42 14.80 -3.38
C LEU A 111 -0.39 16.30 -3.00
N ASP A 112 0.78 16.81 -2.62
CA ASP A 112 1.00 18.21 -2.23
C ASP A 112 0.61 19.20 -3.36
N LEU A 113 0.87 18.83 -4.63
CA LEU A 113 0.56 19.62 -5.81
C LEU A 113 -0.78 19.27 -6.49
N GLY A 114 -1.49 18.23 -6.04
CA GLY A 114 -2.74 17.76 -6.67
C GLY A 114 -2.55 16.97 -7.99
N ILE A 115 -1.32 16.55 -8.30
CA ILE A 115 -0.98 15.78 -9.50
C ILE A 115 -1.38 14.32 -9.33
N ARG A 116 -2.14 13.78 -10.29
CA ARG A 116 -2.69 12.40 -10.19
C ARG A 116 -1.75 11.30 -10.68
N ARG A 117 -0.74 11.63 -11.49
CA ARG A 117 0.15 10.65 -12.14
C ARG A 117 1.57 10.72 -11.60
N THR A 118 2.14 9.55 -11.35
CA THR A 118 3.56 9.38 -11.01
C THR A 118 4.16 8.27 -11.87
N ALA A 119 5.34 8.45 -12.44
CA ALA A 119 6.01 7.48 -13.31
C ALA A 119 7.50 7.34 -13.00
N LEU A 120 8.14 6.27 -13.45
CA LEU A 120 9.60 6.13 -13.31
C LEU A 120 10.32 7.12 -14.23
N ALA A 121 11.35 7.78 -13.70
CA ALA A 121 12.25 8.63 -14.48
C ALA A 121 12.99 7.78 -15.52
N VAL A 122 12.86 8.18 -16.78
CA VAL A 122 13.51 7.58 -17.96
C VAL A 122 14.40 8.62 -18.61
N ASP A 123 15.42 8.20 -19.35
CA ASP A 123 16.35 9.15 -19.98
C ASP A 123 15.58 10.05 -20.98
N PRO A 124 15.86 11.37 -21.04
CA PRO A 124 17.03 12.06 -20.45
C PRO A 124 16.84 12.59 -19.02
N MET A 125 15.81 12.17 -18.28
CA MET A 125 15.52 12.69 -16.93
C MET A 125 16.62 12.33 -15.91
N ARG A 126 16.86 13.27 -15.00
CA ARG A 126 17.82 13.12 -13.89
C ARG A 126 17.34 12.07 -12.87
N ARG A 127 18.10 10.99 -12.68
CA ARG A 127 17.78 9.90 -11.75
C ARG A 127 18.23 10.17 -10.30
N ASP A 128 18.69 11.38 -10.00
CA ASP A 128 19.10 11.85 -8.68
C ASP A 128 18.04 12.74 -7.98
N ARG A 129 16.98 13.13 -8.68
CA ARG A 129 15.96 14.10 -8.23
C ARG A 129 14.55 13.71 -8.69
N LEU A 130 13.54 14.48 -8.30
CA LEU A 130 12.19 14.40 -8.87
C LEU A 130 12.08 15.36 -10.06
N THR A 131 11.35 14.94 -11.09
CA THR A 131 11.10 15.74 -12.31
C THR A 131 9.60 15.85 -12.51
N VAL A 132 9.02 17.01 -12.25
CA VAL A 132 7.60 17.30 -12.53
C VAL A 132 7.50 17.81 -13.95
N ILE A 133 6.63 17.25 -14.79
CA ILE A 133 6.34 17.82 -16.11
C ILE A 133 4.84 18.14 -16.20
N LEU A 134 4.55 19.39 -16.55
CA LEU A 134 3.21 19.99 -16.56
C LEU A 134 2.72 20.13 -18.01
N THR A 135 1.67 19.40 -18.38
CA THR A 135 1.01 19.53 -19.69
C THR A 135 -0.19 20.48 -19.64
N GLU A 136 -0.64 20.84 -18.44
CA GLU A 136 -1.79 21.70 -18.18
C GLU A 136 -1.62 22.43 -16.82
N PRO A 137 -2.29 23.56 -16.58
CA PRO A 137 -2.32 24.21 -15.27
C PRO A 137 -2.89 23.32 -14.16
N LEU A 138 -2.36 23.48 -12.94
CA LEU A 138 -2.90 22.81 -11.76
C LEU A 138 -4.06 23.65 -11.18
N GLY A 139 -5.24 23.03 -11.06
CA GLY A 139 -6.44 23.63 -10.46
C GLY A 139 -6.54 23.52 -8.94
#